data_AF-A0A1A8TIK4-F1
#
_entry.id   AF-A0A1A8TIK4-F1
#
_cell.length_a   1.000
_cell.length_b   1.000
_cell.length_c   1.000
_cell.angle_alpha   90.00
_cell.angle_beta   90.00
_cell.angle_gamma   90.00
#
_symmetry.space_group_name_H-M   'P 1'
#
loop_
_entity.id
_entity.type
_entity.pdbx_description
1 polymer ?
#
loop_
_entity_poly.entity_id
_entity_poly.type
_entity_poly.pdbx_seq_one_letter_code
_entity_poly.pdbx_strand_id
1 'polypeptide(L)'
;MSFKMSKHVVKDRVNDPRNTPLIMIAELNSIFNRLTASHKVTILNLKHNDTFNIRCTVSHINMPCAVNVISNHYGEHRENIITIMRKSDWKSKDSVEFIV
;
A
#
# COMPACT_ATOMS: atom_id res chain seq x y z
N MET A 1 14.92 -13.99 9.73
CA MET A 1 13.87 -13.00 10.09
C MET A 1 12.53 -13.45 9.52
N SER A 2 11.50 -13.62 10.36
CA SER A 2 10.13 -13.84 9.89
C SER A 2 9.48 -12.46 9.67
N PHE A 3 9.24 -12.08 8.41
CA PHE A 3 8.51 -10.87 8.07
C PHE A 3 7.01 -11.11 8.31
N LYS A 4 6.40 -10.32 9.19
CA LYS A 4 4.96 -10.39 9.49
C LYS A 4 4.32 -9.06 9.14
N MET A 5 3.52 -9.03 8.07
CA MET A 5 2.74 -7.85 7.69
C MET A 5 1.42 -7.84 8.47
N SER A 6 1.24 -6.85 9.34
CA SER A 6 -0.08 -6.49 9.89
C SER A 6 -0.71 -5.40 9.02
N LYS A 7 -2.04 -5.42 8.90
CA LYS A 7 -2.80 -4.44 8.12
C LYS A 7 -3.90 -3.89 9.00
N HIS A 8 -3.89 -2.58 9.23
CA HIS A 8 -4.94 -1.88 9.95
C HIS A 8 -5.58 -0.89 8.99
N VAL A 9 -6.89 -0.99 8.81
CA VAL A 9 -7.62 -0.16 7.87
C VAL A 9 -8.80 0.47 8.59
N VAL A 10 -8.88 1.80 8.56
CA VAL A 10 -10.02 2.54 9.09
C VAL A 10 -11.17 2.42 8.09
N LYS A 11 -12.26 1.77 8.50
CA LYS A 11 -13.43 1.46 7.66
C LYS A 11 -13.96 2.68 6.88
N ASP A 12 -13.95 3.84 7.53
CA ASP A 12 -14.48 5.10 6.97
C ASP A 12 -13.66 5.65 5.80
N ARG A 13 -12.43 5.17 5.60
CA ARG A 13 -11.55 5.61 4.50
C ARG A 13 -11.59 4.67 3.30
N VAL A 14 -12.08 3.44 3.44
CA VAL A 14 -12.21 2.47 2.34
C VAL A 14 -13.49 2.73 1.55
N ASN A 15 -14.57 3.07 2.25
CA ASN A 15 -15.88 3.34 1.66
C ASN A 15 -16.09 4.82 1.31
N ASP A 16 -15.02 5.51 0.92
CA ASP A 16 -15.16 6.88 0.42
C ASP A 16 -16.10 6.88 -0.80
N PRO A 17 -17.15 7.73 -0.84
CA PRO A 17 -18.12 7.76 -1.94
C PRO A 17 -17.49 8.00 -3.33
N ARG A 18 -16.26 8.51 -3.38
CA ARG A 18 -15.48 8.70 -4.61
C ARG A 18 -14.98 7.38 -5.21
N ASN A 19 -14.97 6.29 -4.44
CA ASN A 19 -14.62 4.96 -4.93
C ASN A 19 -15.84 4.32 -5.60
N THR A 20 -15.90 4.38 -6.92
CA THR A 20 -16.95 3.79 -7.74
C THR A 20 -16.36 2.77 -8.73
N PRO A 21 -16.63 1.46 -8.55
CA PRO A 21 -17.36 0.83 -7.44
C PRO A 21 -16.61 0.88 -6.10
N LEU A 22 -17.32 0.59 -5.00
CA LEU A 22 -16.75 0.50 -3.65
C LEU A 22 -15.55 -0.44 -3.62
N ILE A 23 -14.59 -0.18 -2.73
CA ILE A 23 -13.41 -1.03 -2.56
C ILE A 23 -13.73 -2.15 -1.58
N MET A 24 -13.66 -3.39 -2.05
CA MET A 24 -13.90 -4.55 -1.21
C MET A 24 -12.63 -4.96 -0.46
N ILE A 25 -12.79 -5.43 0.79
CA ILE A 25 -11.68 -5.99 1.59
C ILE A 25 -10.99 -7.15 0.86
N ALA A 26 -11.75 -7.94 0.09
CA ALA A 26 -11.21 -9.04 -0.72
C ALA A 26 -10.23 -8.54 -1.81
N GLU A 27 -10.52 -7.40 -2.45
CA GLU A 27 -9.61 -6.79 -3.42
C GLU A 27 -8.31 -6.34 -2.75
N LEU A 28 -8.41 -5.70 -1.59
CA LEU A 28 -7.24 -5.28 -0.80
C LEU A 28 -6.38 -6.48 -0.40
N ASN A 29 -7.00 -7.55 0.08
CA ASN A 29 -6.28 -8.77 0.44
C ASN A 29 -5.54 -9.38 -0.75
N SER A 30 -6.20 -9.47 -1.91
CA SER A 30 -5.57 -9.93 -3.15
C SER A 30 -4.37 -9.08 -3.55
N ILE A 31 -4.54 -7.75 -3.56
CA ILE A 31 -3.47 -6.78 -3.88
C ILE A 31 -2.26 -6.97 -2.96
N PHE A 32 -2.47 -7.00 -1.65
CA PHE A 32 -1.37 -7.13 -0.70
C PHE A 32 -0.69 -8.51 -0.75
N ASN A 33 -1.43 -9.57 -1.05
CA ASN A 33 -0.84 -10.90 -1.22
C ASN A 33 0.08 -10.93 -2.44
N ARG A 34 -0.35 -10.35 -3.57
CA ARG A 34 0.48 -10.23 -4.79
C ARG A 34 1.68 -9.32 -4.58
N LEU A 35 1.49 -8.21 -3.89
CA LEU A 35 2.56 -7.29 -3.50
C LEU A 35 3.64 -8.01 -2.68
N THR A 36 3.23 -8.78 -1.68
CA THR A 36 4.15 -9.54 -0.84
C THR A 36 4.84 -10.66 -1.61
N ALA A 37 4.13 -11.32 -2.53
CA ALA A 37 4.71 -12.38 -3.36
C ALA A 37 5.76 -11.84 -4.34
N SER A 38 5.51 -10.66 -4.94
CA SER A 38 6.30 -10.17 -6.07
C SER A 38 7.34 -9.12 -5.68
N HIS A 39 7.06 -8.30 -4.66
CA HIS A 39 7.81 -7.06 -4.38
C HIS A 39 8.35 -6.97 -2.95
N LYS A 40 8.23 -8.05 -2.16
CA LYS A 40 8.64 -8.04 -0.73
C LYS A 40 10.07 -7.55 -0.51
N VAL A 41 11.03 -8.03 -1.29
CA VAL A 41 12.44 -7.64 -1.11
C VAL A 41 12.63 -6.15 -1.37
N THR A 42 12.02 -5.62 -2.44
CA THR A 42 12.11 -4.20 -2.79
C THR A 42 11.46 -3.32 -1.72
N ILE A 43 10.29 -3.70 -1.20
CA ILE A 43 9.60 -2.97 -0.13
C ILE A 43 10.44 -2.92 1.15
N LEU A 44 11.13 -4.01 1.49
CA LEU A 44 12.01 -4.06 2.65
C LEU A 44 13.25 -3.17 2.50
N ASN A 45 13.66 -2.88 1.26
CA ASN A 45 14.82 -2.05 0.96
C ASN A 45 14.49 -0.55 0.85
N LEU A 46 13.20 -0.17 0.87
CA LEU A 46 12.80 1.24 0.90
C LEU A 46 13.28 1.92 2.18
N LYS A 47 13.62 3.19 2.09
CA LYS A 47 14.15 4.03 3.18
C LYS A 47 13.05 4.87 3.81
N HIS A 48 13.34 5.40 4.99
CA HIS A 48 12.48 6.39 5.65
C HIS A 48 12.21 7.57 4.70
N ASN A 49 10.94 7.99 4.61
CA ASN A 49 10.41 9.00 3.69
C ASN A 49 10.38 8.63 2.20
N ASP A 50 10.74 7.41 1.81
CA ASP A 50 10.50 6.97 0.45
C ASP A 50 8.99 6.93 0.20
N THR A 51 8.57 7.47 -0.95
CA THR A 51 7.19 7.39 -1.43
C THR A 51 7.10 6.46 -2.63
N PHE A 52 6.00 5.71 -2.70
CA PHE A 52 5.77 4.74 -3.75
C PHE A 52 4.27 4.52 -3.94
N ASN A 53 3.86 4.08 -5.13
CA ASN A 53 2.47 3.75 -5.40
C ASN A 53 2.32 2.22 -5.57
N ILE A 54 1.34 1.62 -4.91
CA ILE A 54 0.89 0.26 -5.26
C ILE A 54 -0.27 0.39 -6.23
N ARG A 55 -0.14 -0.19 -7.42
CA ARG A 55 -1.14 -0.06 -8.48
C ARG A 55 -1.65 -1.42 -8.91
N CYS A 56 -2.96 -1.64 -8.74
CA CYS A 56 -3.64 -2.76 -9.36
C CYS A 56 -4.31 -2.29 -10.65
N THR A 57 -3.81 -2.77 -11.79
CA THR A 57 -4.32 -2.37 -13.12
C THR A 57 -5.69 -2.95 -13.42
N VAL A 58 -6.02 -4.12 -12.84
CA VAL A 58 -7.29 -4.81 -13.03
C VAL A 58 -8.43 -4.13 -12.30
N SER A 59 -8.25 -3.81 -11.02
CA SER A 59 -9.28 -3.16 -10.20
C SER A 59 -9.22 -1.64 -10.25
N HIS A 60 -8.21 -1.07 -10.91
CA HIS A 60 -7.93 0.37 -10.94
C HIS A 60 -7.77 0.99 -9.54
N ILE A 61 -7.34 0.19 -8.56
CA ILE A 61 -7.03 0.66 -7.21
C ILE A 61 -5.57 1.12 -7.18
N ASN A 62 -5.39 2.33 -6.66
CA ASN A 62 -4.09 2.97 -6.47
C ASN A 62 -3.91 3.24 -4.99
N MET A 63 -2.70 2.97 -4.51
CA MET A 63 -2.33 3.16 -3.12
C MET A 63 -1.01 3.91 -3.01
N PRO A 64 -1.03 5.25 -3.07
CA PRO A 64 0.11 6.06 -2.68
C PRO A 64 0.49 5.77 -1.23
N CYS A 65 1.75 5.44 -1.03
CA CYS A 65 2.34 5.03 0.22
C CYS A 65 3.53 5.91 0.55
N ALA A 66 3.75 6.16 1.85
CA ALA A 66 4.98 6.73 2.37
C ALA A 66 5.53 5.84 3.48
N VAL A 67 6.83 5.55 3.42
CA VAL A 67 7.54 4.75 4.43
C VAL A 67 7.88 5.62 5.63
N ASN A 68 7.38 5.24 6.80
CA ASN A 68 7.76 5.81 8.08
C ASN A 68 8.50 4.76 8.92
N VAL A 69 9.82 4.89 8.96
CA VAL A 69 10.67 4.12 9.87
C VAL A 69 10.68 4.81 11.24
N ILE A 70 10.21 4.10 12.27
CA ILE A 70 10.20 4.55 13.66
C ILE A 70 11.17 3.68 14.45
N SER A 71 12.21 4.28 15.01
CA SER A 71 13.12 3.61 15.94
C SER A 71 12.68 3.88 17.38
N ASN A 72 12.41 2.83 18.15
CA ASN A 72 12.12 2.93 19.58
C ASN A 72 13.07 2.04 20.41
N HIS A 73 12.97 2.09 21.75
CA HIS A 73 13.79 1.27 22.64
C HIS A 73 13.66 -0.25 22.44
N TYR A 74 12.60 -0.72 21.77
CA TYR A 74 12.32 -2.12 21.49
C TYR A 74 12.72 -2.57 20.07
N GLY A 75 13.20 -1.65 19.22
CA GLY A 75 13.68 -1.94 17.87
C GLY A 75 13.18 -0.97 16.79
N GLU A 76 13.47 -1.30 15.54
CA GLU A 76 12.97 -0.58 14.37
C GLU A 76 11.59 -1.12 13.97
N HIS A 77 10.59 -0.24 13.91
CA HIS A 77 9.27 -0.52 13.37
C HIS A 77 9.06 0.25 12.06
N ARG A 78 8.41 -0.37 11.09
CA ARG A 78 8.13 0.23 9.78
C ARG A 78 6.64 0.36 9.59
N GLU A 79 6.16 1.59 9.55
CA GLU A 79 4.78 1.94 9.25
C GLU A 79 4.70 2.47 7.82
N ASN A 80 3.67 2.06 7.08
CA ASN A 80 3.40 2.64 5.77
C ASN A 80 2.06 3.37 5.86
N ILE A 81 2.07 4.67 5.58
CA ILE A 81 0.84 5.46 5.50
C ILE A 81 0.30 5.24 4.09
N ILE A 82 -0.89 4.65 3.98
CA ILE A 82 -1.48 4.26 2.71
C ILE A 82 -2.78 5.02 2.48
N THR A 83 -2.87 5.75 1.38
CA THR A 83 -4.14 6.30 0.89
C THR A 83 -4.70 5.36 -0.17
N ILE A 84 -5.94 4.91 -0.05
CA ILE A 84 -6.53 3.96 -1.00
C ILE A 84 -7.58 4.68 -1.85
N MET A 85 -7.43 4.62 -3.18
CA MET A 85 -8.37 5.24 -4.12
C MET A 85 -8.60 4.36 -5.35
N ARG A 86 -9.83 4.30 -5.85
CA ARG A 86 -10.15 3.70 -7.15
C ARG A 86 -10.21 4.79 -8.22
N LYS A 87 -9.31 4.72 -9.21
CA LYS A 87 -9.25 5.67 -10.33
C LYS A 87 -8.52 5.05 -11.53
N SER A 88 -9.22 4.90 -12.66
CA SER A 88 -8.68 4.24 -13.87
C SER A 88 -7.64 5.10 -14.59
N ASP A 89 -7.80 6.42 -14.59
CA ASP A 89 -6.90 7.43 -15.17
C ASP A 89 -5.85 7.94 -14.16
N TRP A 90 -5.54 7.16 -13.12
CA TRP A 90 -4.55 7.56 -12.13
C TRP A 90 -3.17 7.78 -12.75
N LYS A 91 -2.59 8.94 -12.44
CA LYS A 91 -1.20 9.28 -12.74
C LYS A 91 -0.46 9.36 -11.42
N SER A 92 0.38 8.36 -11.15
CA SER A 92 1.23 8.37 -9.96
C SER A 92 2.16 9.58 -10.02
N LYS A 93 2.32 10.26 -8.89
CA LYS A 93 3.38 11.26 -8.70
C LYS A 93 4.65 10.63 -8.15
N ASP A 94 4.54 9.40 -7.64
CA ASP A 94 5.65 8.65 -7.07
C ASP A 94 6.53 8.08 -8.18
N SER A 95 7.85 8.20 -8.00
CA SER A 95 8.84 7.70 -8.97
C SER A 95 8.92 6.16 -8.98
N VAL A 96 8.42 5.51 -7.93
CA VAL A 96 8.39 4.05 -7.79
C VAL A 96 6.93 3.59 -7.82
N GLU A 97 6.61 2.69 -8.74
CA GLU A 97 5.30 2.03 -8.81
C GLU A 97 5.45 0.50 -8.71
N PHE A 98 4.74 -0.10 -7.76
CA PHE A 98 4.59 -1.55 -7.65
C PHE A 98 3.29 -1.98 -8.35
N ILE A 99 3.44 -2.52 -9.55
CA ILE A 99 2.32 -3.05 -10.34
C ILE A 99 1.99 -4.48 -9.87
N VAL A 100 0.71 -4.74 -9.60
CA VAL A 100 0.17 -6.01 -9.05
C VAL A 100 -1.16 -6.46 -9.66
#